data_AF-A0A017TEG1-F1
#
_entry.id   AF-A0A017TEG1-F1
#
_cell.length_a   1.000
_cell.length_b   1.000
_cell.length_c   1.000
_cell.angle_alpha   90.00
_cell.angle_beta   90.00
_cell.angle_gamma   90.00
#
_symmetry.space_group_name_H-M   'P 1'
#
loop_
_entity.id
_entity.type
_entity.pdbx_description
1 polymer ?
#
loop_
_entity_poly.entity_id
_entity_poly.type
_entity_poly.pdbx_seq_one_letter_code
_entity_poly.pdbx_strand_id
1 'polypeptide(L)'
;MVPAATKAGGMCLGVPDVCLTPAPPAPPVPVPYPNLAQMAAANNAVTTVLIENKETVAEGARIPNSSGDEAGVNGGVTSGTFMGPVEPKTFSSKVYFAGRKAVMLTAVTGHNGTSANMPAGVHLVPSQAKVLVSF
;
A
#
# COMPACT_ATOMS: atom_id res chain seq x y z
N MET A 1 7.04 16.49 -10.70
CA MET A 1 5.93 16.48 -9.71
C MET A 1 4.98 15.37 -10.10
N VAL A 2 4.31 14.76 -9.14
CA VAL A 2 3.36 13.65 -9.35
C VAL A 2 2.14 13.83 -8.45
N PRO A 3 0.99 13.20 -8.74
CA PRO A 3 -0.22 13.39 -7.94
C PRO A 3 -0.01 13.08 -6.45
N ALA A 4 -0.52 13.96 -5.58
CA ALA A 4 -0.63 13.68 -4.16
C ALA A 4 -1.60 12.53 -3.89
N ALA A 5 -1.31 11.70 -2.89
CA ALA A 5 -2.19 10.64 -2.46
C ALA A 5 -3.28 11.16 -1.50
N THR A 6 -4.48 10.64 -1.68
CA THR A 6 -5.69 10.95 -0.90
C THR A 6 -6.51 9.69 -0.70
N LYS A 7 -7.58 9.77 0.09
CA LYS A 7 -8.60 8.71 0.20
C LYS A 7 -9.65 8.71 -0.92
N ALA A 8 -9.49 9.51 -1.97
CA ALA A 8 -10.47 9.63 -3.06
C ALA A 8 -10.56 8.38 -3.97
N GLY A 9 -9.54 7.54 -3.95
CA GLY A 9 -9.38 6.37 -4.81
C GLY A 9 -7.93 5.91 -4.74
N GLY A 10 -7.41 5.34 -5.82
CA GLY A 10 -6.00 4.97 -5.94
C GLY A 10 -5.71 3.57 -5.39
N MET A 11 -4.68 2.94 -5.97
CA MET A 11 -4.38 1.53 -5.73
C MET A 11 -2.88 1.29 -5.66
N CYS A 12 -2.48 0.53 -4.64
CA CYS A 12 -1.14 0.00 -4.49
C CYS A 12 -1.08 -1.42 -5.05
N LEU A 13 0.00 -1.76 -5.74
CA LEU A 13 0.27 -3.09 -6.27
C LEU A 13 1.64 -3.55 -5.77
N GLY A 14 1.67 -4.71 -5.11
CA GLY A 14 2.86 -5.47 -4.81
C GLY A 14 2.85 -6.77 -5.61
N VAL A 15 3.91 -7.04 -6.36
CA VAL A 15 4.09 -8.30 -7.09
C VAL A 15 5.60 -8.54 -7.29
N PRO A 16 6.12 -9.77 -7.12
CA PRO A 16 5.43 -10.96 -6.61
C PRO A 16 5.32 -10.98 -5.07
N ASP A 17 4.11 -11.16 -4.55
CA ASP A 17 3.85 -11.46 -3.15
C ASP A 17 3.87 -12.98 -2.95
N VAL A 18 5.02 -13.52 -2.55
CA VAL A 18 5.23 -14.98 -2.49
C VAL A 18 4.65 -15.54 -1.20
N CYS A 19 3.55 -16.28 -1.30
CA CYS A 19 2.84 -16.85 -0.15
C CYS A 19 2.86 -18.37 -0.17
N LEU A 20 2.80 -18.97 1.01
CA LEU A 20 2.67 -20.42 1.19
C LEU A 20 1.23 -20.83 0.84
N THR A 21 1.11 -21.67 -0.18
CA THR A 21 -0.18 -22.09 -0.75
C THR A 21 -0.43 -23.56 -0.45
N PRO A 22 -1.61 -23.94 0.06
CA PRO A 22 -1.96 -25.35 0.27
C PRO A 22 -1.80 -26.18 -1.02
N ALA A 23 -1.10 -27.31 -0.92
CA ALA A 23 -0.83 -28.20 -2.05
C ALA A 23 -0.98 -29.69 -1.66
N PRO A 24 -2.13 -30.12 -1.09
CA PRO A 24 -2.30 -31.49 -0.63
C PRO A 24 -2.13 -32.52 -1.77
N PRO A 25 -1.52 -33.69 -1.50
CA PRO A 25 -1.05 -34.18 -0.20
C PRO A 25 0.33 -33.65 0.23
N ALA A 26 0.97 -32.81 -0.58
CA ALA A 26 2.27 -32.22 -0.26
C ALA A 26 2.16 -31.05 0.75
N PRO A 27 3.27 -30.68 1.41
CA PRO A 27 3.33 -29.46 2.21
C PRO A 27 3.02 -28.20 1.37
N PRO A 28 2.62 -27.09 2.00
CA PRO A 28 2.42 -25.83 1.31
C PRO A 28 3.65 -25.40 0.49
N VAL A 29 3.42 -24.88 -0.71
CA VAL A 29 4.48 -24.45 -1.64
C VAL A 29 4.48 -22.93 -1.81
N PRO A 30 5.63 -22.28 -1.99
CA PRO A 30 5.70 -20.85 -2.33
C PRO A 30 5.10 -20.58 -3.70
N VAL A 31 4.11 -19.68 -3.78
CA VAL A 31 3.47 -19.26 -5.04
C VAL A 31 3.44 -17.73 -5.10
N PRO A 32 3.82 -17.10 -6.23
CA PRO A 32 3.75 -15.65 -6.38
C PRO A 32 2.30 -15.19 -6.64
N TYR A 33 1.84 -14.22 -5.87
CA TYR A 33 0.53 -13.59 -6.03
C TYR A 33 0.65 -12.09 -6.33
N PRO A 34 -0.38 -11.48 -6.95
CA PRO A 34 -0.58 -10.04 -6.83
C PRO A 34 -1.07 -9.70 -5.41
N ASN A 35 -0.65 -8.55 -4.90
CA ASN A 35 -1.18 -8.00 -3.65
C ASN A 35 -1.61 -6.54 -3.88
N LEU A 36 -2.90 -6.31 -3.76
CA LEU A 36 -3.59 -5.06 -4.08
C LEU A 36 -4.13 -4.42 -2.81
N ALA A 37 -3.97 -3.09 -2.71
CA ALA A 37 -4.54 -2.34 -1.59
C ALA A 37 -5.11 -1.00 -2.05
N GLN A 38 -6.32 -0.67 -1.58
CA GLN A 38 -7.04 0.54 -1.96
C GLN A 38 -6.69 1.70 -1.02
N MET A 39 -6.18 2.79 -1.56
CA MET A 39 -5.81 3.98 -0.77
C MET A 39 -7.02 4.64 -0.09
N ALA A 40 -8.22 4.44 -0.64
CA ALA A 40 -9.48 4.85 -0.01
C ALA A 40 -9.70 4.24 1.40
N ALA A 41 -9.13 3.06 1.66
CA ALA A 41 -9.21 2.39 2.96
C ALA A 41 -8.09 2.81 3.93
N ALA A 42 -7.23 3.79 3.57
CA ALA A 42 -6.15 4.24 4.43
C ALA A 42 -6.68 4.83 5.76
N ASN A 43 -6.09 4.35 6.84
CA ASN A 43 -6.26 4.86 8.20
C ASN A 43 -5.09 5.79 8.55
N ASN A 44 -5.28 6.61 9.59
CA ASN A 44 -4.33 7.66 10.00
C ASN A 44 -4.01 8.66 8.87
N ALA A 45 -4.96 8.88 7.95
CA ALA A 45 -4.90 9.96 6.97
C ALA A 45 -5.00 11.33 7.67
N VAL A 46 -4.61 12.40 6.98
CA VAL A 46 -4.68 13.77 7.47
C VAL A 46 -6.06 14.35 7.13
N THR A 47 -6.86 14.65 8.16
CA THR A 47 -8.24 15.14 8.03
C THR A 47 -8.36 16.66 7.91
N THR A 48 -7.30 17.40 8.24
CA THR A 48 -7.28 18.88 8.22
C THR A 48 -6.80 19.47 6.90
N VAL A 49 -6.16 18.66 6.05
CA VAL A 49 -5.72 19.04 4.70
C VAL A 49 -6.44 18.14 3.71
N LEU A 50 -7.37 18.73 2.97
CA LEU A 50 -8.22 18.02 2.02
C LEU A 50 -7.82 18.37 0.58
N ILE A 51 -7.86 17.37 -0.30
CA ILE A 51 -7.78 17.55 -1.75
C ILE A 51 -9.05 16.94 -2.33
N GLU A 52 -9.80 17.72 -3.10
CA GLU A 52 -11.10 17.31 -3.65
C GLU A 52 -12.07 16.75 -2.58
N ASN A 53 -12.12 17.41 -1.41
CA ASN A 53 -12.93 17.01 -0.26
C ASN A 53 -12.61 15.61 0.30
N LYS A 54 -11.39 15.12 0.07
CA LYS A 54 -10.89 13.84 0.60
C LYS A 54 -9.62 14.03 1.40
N GLU A 55 -9.48 13.26 2.47
CA GLU A 55 -8.34 13.30 3.36
C GLU A 55 -7.06 12.97 2.60
N THR A 56 -6.00 13.72 2.90
CA THR A 56 -4.68 13.49 2.30
C THR A 56 -3.95 12.35 3.01
N VAL A 57 -3.18 11.56 2.25
CA VAL A 57 -2.38 10.48 2.81
C VAL A 57 -0.95 10.96 3.00
N ALA A 58 -0.41 10.74 4.21
CA ALA A 58 0.89 11.21 4.62
C ALA A 58 1.63 10.13 5.44
N GLU A 59 2.93 10.33 5.67
CA GLU A 59 3.81 9.48 6.49
C GLU A 59 3.12 9.01 7.79
N GLY A 60 3.12 7.70 8.04
CA GLY A 60 2.42 7.06 9.17
C GLY A 60 0.98 6.60 8.89
N ALA A 61 0.44 6.85 7.69
CA ALA A 61 -0.79 6.24 7.23
C ALA A 61 -0.58 4.78 6.78
N ARG A 62 -1.63 3.96 6.88
CA ARG A 62 -1.60 2.55 6.46
C ARG A 62 -2.96 2.10 5.92
N ILE A 63 -2.95 1.23 4.92
CA ILE A 63 -4.14 0.51 4.46
C ILE A 63 -4.22 -0.76 5.31
N PRO A 64 -5.34 -1.03 6.02
CA PRO A 64 -5.39 -2.11 7.01
C PRO A 64 -5.32 -3.50 6.38
N ASN A 65 -5.91 -3.69 5.21
CA ASN A 65 -6.03 -4.99 4.54
C ASN A 65 -5.67 -4.87 3.06
N SER A 66 -5.16 -5.95 2.51
CA SER A 66 -4.92 -6.15 1.08
C SER A 66 -5.75 -7.31 0.53
N SER A 67 -5.63 -7.56 -0.78
CA SER A 67 -6.33 -8.60 -1.52
C SER A 67 -5.49 -9.12 -2.70
N GLY A 68 -5.83 -10.27 -3.26
CA GLY A 68 -5.16 -10.89 -4.41
C GLY A 68 -4.24 -12.08 -4.05
N ASP A 69 -3.92 -12.23 -2.77
CA ASP A 69 -3.06 -13.27 -2.20
C ASP A 69 -3.84 -14.31 -1.37
N GLU A 70 -5.18 -14.34 -1.48
CA GLU A 70 -6.07 -15.15 -0.62
C GLU A 70 -5.82 -16.66 -0.74
N ALA A 71 -5.36 -17.13 -1.90
CA ALA A 71 -4.99 -18.54 -2.09
C ALA A 71 -3.72 -18.92 -1.31
N GLY A 72 -2.87 -17.94 -0.99
CA GLY A 72 -1.72 -18.06 -0.11
C GLY A 72 -2.09 -18.00 1.38
N VAL A 73 -3.12 -18.73 1.80
CA VAL A 73 -3.74 -18.64 3.14
C VAL A 73 -2.78 -18.98 4.29
N ASN A 74 -1.65 -19.65 4.02
CA ASN A 74 -0.63 -19.91 5.02
C ASN A 74 0.35 -18.73 5.20
N GLY A 75 0.08 -17.60 4.53
CA GLY A 75 0.81 -16.35 4.67
C GLY A 75 2.05 -16.24 3.79
N GLY A 76 2.58 -15.01 3.73
CA GLY A 76 3.82 -14.69 3.05
C GLY A 76 5.03 -15.45 3.59
N VAL A 77 5.94 -15.87 2.72
CA VAL A 77 7.17 -16.59 3.12
C VAL A 77 8.04 -15.79 4.09
N THR A 78 7.94 -14.46 4.07
CA THR A 78 8.65 -13.56 4.97
C THR A 78 7.76 -13.07 6.12
N SER A 79 6.51 -12.67 5.81
CA SER A 79 5.64 -12.00 6.79
C SER A 79 4.80 -12.95 7.65
N GLY A 80 4.61 -14.20 7.22
CA GLY A 80 3.62 -15.13 7.79
C GLY A 80 2.18 -14.61 7.73
N THR A 81 1.91 -13.58 6.91
CA THR A 81 0.62 -12.89 6.83
C THR A 81 0.14 -12.87 5.38
N PHE A 82 -1.17 -12.97 5.17
CA PHE A 82 -1.86 -12.74 3.90
C PHE A 82 -2.98 -11.71 4.11
N MET A 83 -3.44 -11.03 3.05
CA MET A 83 -4.44 -9.96 3.12
C MET A 83 -4.10 -8.87 4.16
N GLY A 84 -2.81 -8.71 4.45
CA GLY A 84 -2.31 -7.91 5.55
C GLY A 84 -2.20 -6.42 5.21
N PRO A 85 -1.67 -5.63 6.15
CA PRO A 85 -1.55 -4.20 6.00
C PRO A 85 -0.58 -3.78 4.90
N VAL A 86 -0.86 -2.66 4.25
CA VAL A 86 0.00 -2.02 3.24
C VAL A 86 0.37 -0.61 3.68
N GLU A 87 1.66 -0.28 3.62
CA GLU A 87 2.21 0.97 4.14
C GLU A 87 3.09 1.67 3.10
N PRO A 88 2.85 2.95 2.80
CA PRO A 88 3.80 3.76 2.04
C PRO A 88 5.14 3.87 2.78
N LYS A 89 6.25 3.70 2.05
CA LYS A 89 7.62 3.72 2.57
C LYS A 89 8.46 4.87 2.03
N THR A 90 8.05 5.48 0.91
CA THR A 90 8.67 6.69 0.37
C THR A 90 7.67 7.84 0.37
N PHE A 91 8.17 9.04 0.61
CA PHE A 91 7.37 10.25 0.78
C PHE A 91 8.03 11.43 0.07
N SER A 92 7.30 12.52 -0.10
CA SER A 92 7.88 13.80 -0.53
C SER A 92 8.91 14.30 0.49
N SER A 93 10.04 14.81 0.00
CA SER A 93 11.06 15.50 0.79
C SER A 93 10.78 17.00 1.00
N LYS A 94 9.78 17.55 0.30
CA LYS A 94 9.50 19.00 0.24
C LYS A 94 8.08 19.37 0.66
N VAL A 95 7.11 18.48 0.50
CA VAL A 95 5.70 18.76 0.75
C VAL A 95 5.21 17.97 1.95
N TYR A 96 4.54 18.68 2.86
CA TYR A 96 4.01 18.14 4.09
C TYR A 96 2.51 18.43 4.20
N PHE A 97 1.74 17.46 4.69
CA PHE A 97 0.35 17.62 5.09
C PHE A 97 0.25 17.52 6.60
N ALA A 98 -0.16 18.60 7.26
CA ALA A 98 -0.22 18.71 8.72
C ALA A 98 1.08 18.24 9.42
N GLY A 99 2.24 18.69 8.92
CA GLY A 99 3.55 18.36 9.49
C GLY A 99 4.10 16.96 9.15
N ARG A 100 3.36 16.14 8.37
CA ARG A 100 3.77 14.79 7.94
C ARG A 100 4.09 14.78 6.45
N LYS A 101 5.14 14.09 6.01
CA LYS A 101 5.54 14.08 4.59
C LYS A 101 4.42 13.52 3.72
N ALA A 102 4.13 14.18 2.60
CA ALA A 102 3.09 13.76 1.68
C ALA A 102 3.41 12.40 1.03
N VAL A 103 2.42 11.51 0.96
CA VAL A 103 2.46 10.35 0.07
C VAL A 103 2.03 10.80 -1.32
N MET A 104 2.58 10.19 -2.36
CA MET A 104 2.30 10.56 -3.74
C MET A 104 2.21 9.32 -4.63
N LEU A 105 1.74 9.50 -5.87
CA LEU A 105 1.82 8.47 -6.90
C LEU A 105 3.27 7.98 -7.03
N THR A 106 3.45 6.70 -7.33
CA THR A 106 4.75 6.01 -7.41
C THR A 106 5.50 5.87 -6.08
N ALA A 107 4.86 6.19 -4.94
CA ALA A 107 5.44 5.86 -3.65
C ALA A 107 5.62 4.35 -3.52
N VAL A 108 6.80 3.91 -3.07
CA VAL A 108 7.05 2.52 -2.71
C VAL A 108 6.15 2.14 -1.54
N THR A 109 5.57 0.95 -1.60
CA THR A 109 4.69 0.40 -0.57
C THR A 109 5.19 -0.96 -0.10
N GLY A 110 5.16 -1.20 1.21
CA GLY A 110 5.39 -2.52 1.78
C GLY A 110 4.05 -3.22 1.99
N HIS A 111 3.92 -4.44 1.50
CA HIS A 111 2.69 -5.24 1.58
C HIS A 111 2.82 -6.39 2.58
N ASN A 112 1.69 -6.76 3.20
CA ASN A 112 1.58 -7.81 4.21
C ASN A 112 2.39 -7.56 5.48
N GLY A 113 2.24 -6.36 6.06
CA GLY A 113 2.75 -6.02 7.40
C GLY A 113 4.11 -5.32 7.42
N THR A 114 4.63 -5.10 8.64
CA THR A 114 5.87 -4.32 8.85
C THR A 114 7.10 -5.03 8.30
N SER A 115 7.21 -6.34 8.52
CA SER A 115 8.14 -7.24 7.82
C SER A 115 7.53 -7.64 6.49
N ALA A 116 7.44 -6.67 5.58
CA ALA A 116 6.67 -6.79 4.36
C ALA A 116 7.09 -8.01 3.54
N ASN A 117 6.11 -8.80 3.10
CA ASN A 117 6.36 -9.96 2.24
C ASN A 117 6.71 -9.54 0.82
N MET A 118 6.06 -8.47 0.35
CA MET A 118 6.47 -7.72 -0.83
C MET A 118 6.87 -6.29 -0.42
N PRO A 119 8.17 -6.01 -0.18
CA PRO A 119 8.63 -4.73 0.34
C PRO A 119 8.72 -3.61 -0.71
N ALA A 120 8.71 -3.96 -2.00
CA ALA A 120 8.89 -3.05 -3.12
C ALA A 120 7.63 -2.96 -4.01
N GLY A 121 6.45 -2.92 -3.40
CA GLY A 121 5.22 -2.55 -4.09
C GLY A 121 5.21 -1.07 -4.46
N VAL A 122 4.18 -0.64 -5.19
CA VAL A 122 4.05 0.74 -5.65
C VAL A 122 2.61 1.23 -5.58
N HIS A 123 2.39 2.46 -5.11
CA HIS A 123 1.15 3.21 -5.35
C HIS A 123 1.04 3.51 -6.85
N LEU A 124 0.38 2.63 -7.59
CA LEU A 124 0.41 2.54 -9.05
C LEU A 124 -0.65 3.41 -9.71
N VAL A 125 -1.85 3.45 -9.14
CA VAL A 125 -3.00 4.19 -9.69
C VAL A 125 -3.21 5.44 -8.85
N PRO A 126 -3.26 6.64 -9.47
CA PRO A 126 -3.45 7.87 -8.71
C PRO A 126 -4.81 7.91 -8.02
N SER A 127 -4.85 8.41 -6.80
CA SER A 127 -6.11 8.67 -6.08
C SER A 127 -6.86 9.89 -6.61
N GLN A 128 -6.14 10.83 -7.22
CA GLN A 128 -6.66 12.06 -7.82
C GLN A 128 -5.64 12.58 -8.85
N ALA A 129 -6.03 13.47 -9.76
CA ALA A 129 -5.17 13.93 -10.86
C ALA A 129 -4.86 15.44 -10.88
N LYS A 130 -5.45 16.25 -9.99
CA LYS A 130 -5.42 17.72 -10.05
C LYS A 130 -4.26 18.33 -9.26
N VAL A 131 -3.95 17.80 -8.08
CA VAL A 131 -2.93 18.35 -7.18
C VAL A 131 -1.66 17.53 -7.28
N LEU A 132 -0.60 18.15 -7.80
CA LEU A 132 0.72 17.52 -7.92
C LEU A 132 1.63 18.00 -6.81
N VAL A 133 2.48 17.11 -6.30
CA VAL A 133 3.50 17.41 -5.29
C VAL A 133 4.89 17.10 -5.84
N SER A 134 5.89 17.81 -5.32
CA SER A 134 7.29 17.55 -5.66
C SER A 134 7.85 16.40 -4.81
N PHE A 135 8.81 15.68 -5.39
CA PHE A 135 9.63 14.70 -4.68
C PHE A 135 10.62 15.42 -3.77
#